data_AF-A0A101XJS4-F1
#
_entry.id   AF-A0A101XJS4-F1
#
_cell.length_a   1.000
_cell.length_b   1.000
_cell.length_c   1.000
_cell.angle_alpha   90.00
_cell.angle_beta   90.00
_cell.angle_gamma   90.00
#
_symmetry.space_group_name_H-M   'P 1'
#
loop_
_entity.id
_entity.type
_entity.pdbx_description
1 polymer ?
#
loop_
_entity_poly.entity_id
_entity_poly.type
_entity_poly.pdbx_seq_one_letter_code
_entity_poly.pdbx_strand_id
1 'polypeptide(L)'
;MDRASNQRGVLTTGTTTVGIVTKEGVVLATDRRVTAGYYIAHRKGKKIWKIDNHVAATMSGAVADVQMILNELTHLAMDYKINHQTPIPIRTLANYASVIMFYSRPMIYIAHMIIGGVDGEEGPVLYAVDWYGSFTREDRFMSTGSGSPTAFGVLEDGYRNDITL
;
A
#
# COMPACT_ATOMS: atom_id res chain seq x y z
N MET A 1 -36.61 -11.69 10.85
CA MET A 1 -35.15 -11.77 11.05
C MET A 1 -34.49 -11.28 9.78
N ASP A 2 -34.10 -10.00 9.78
CA ASP A 2 -33.70 -9.27 8.59
C ASP A 2 -32.20 -9.50 8.29
N ARG A 3 -31.92 -10.25 7.22
CA ARG A 3 -30.56 -10.60 6.77
C ARG A 3 -29.76 -9.38 6.29
N ALA A 4 -30.40 -8.23 6.10
CA ALA A 4 -29.75 -6.99 5.65
C ALA A 4 -29.02 -6.21 6.78
N SER A 5 -29.28 -6.54 8.05
CA SER A 5 -28.69 -5.82 9.19
C SER A 5 -27.23 -6.16 9.49
N ASN A 6 -26.72 -7.29 8.96
CA ASN A 6 -25.36 -7.78 9.26
C ASN A 6 -24.25 -7.23 8.33
N GLN A 7 -24.60 -6.36 7.37
CA GLN A 7 -23.63 -5.75 6.44
C GLN A 7 -23.17 -4.33 6.86
N ARG A 8 -23.65 -3.81 8.01
CA ARG A 8 -23.28 -2.46 8.49
C ARG A 8 -21.94 -2.37 9.22
N GLY A 9 -21.23 -3.49 9.38
CA GLY A 9 -19.84 -3.44 9.81
C GLY A 9 -18.95 -3.41 8.59
N VAL A 10 -18.57 -2.22 8.11
CA VAL A 10 -17.29 -2.11 7.40
C VAL A 10 -16.29 -2.85 8.29
N LEU A 11 -15.71 -3.95 7.80
CA LEU A 11 -14.72 -4.73 8.53
C LEU A 11 -13.49 -3.85 8.72
N THR A 12 -13.55 -2.97 9.71
CA THR A 12 -12.44 -2.11 10.09
C THR A 12 -11.38 -3.03 10.68
N THR A 13 -10.38 -3.36 9.88
CA THR A 13 -9.25 -4.21 10.29
C THR A 13 -8.33 -3.53 11.32
N GLY A 14 -8.70 -2.31 11.77
CA GLY A 14 -7.92 -1.50 12.68
C GLY A 14 -6.56 -1.10 12.11
N THR A 15 -6.43 -1.14 10.78
CA THR A 15 -5.17 -0.94 10.05
C THR A 15 -4.93 0.54 9.78
N THR A 16 -3.67 0.95 9.94
CA THR A 16 -3.16 2.26 9.53
C THR A 16 -1.83 2.05 8.85
N THR A 17 -1.72 2.51 7.61
CA THR A 17 -0.47 2.55 6.85
C THR A 17 -0.17 3.99 6.48
N VAL A 18 1.11 4.32 6.39
CA VAL A 18 1.60 5.65 6.04
C VAL A 18 2.81 5.49 5.15
N GLY A 19 2.91 6.33 4.13
CA GLY A 19 4.13 6.57 3.36
C GLY A 19 4.47 8.05 3.38
N ILE A 20 5.75 8.39 3.48
CA ILE A 20 6.26 9.77 3.47
C ILE A 20 7.41 9.85 2.47
N VAL A 21 7.37 10.86 1.60
CA VAL A 21 8.45 11.19 0.68
C VAL A 21 9.37 12.22 1.33
N THR A 22 10.67 11.92 1.34
CA THR A 22 11.74 12.82 1.76
C THR A 22 12.65 13.11 0.57
N LYS A 23 13.60 14.03 0.72
CA LYS A 23 14.59 14.32 -0.34
C LYS A 23 15.54 13.15 -0.62
N GLU A 24 15.77 12.29 0.38
CA GLU A 24 16.78 11.22 0.34
C GLU A 24 16.16 9.85 0.04
N GLY A 25 14.86 9.69 0.31
CA GLY A 25 14.17 8.42 0.16
C GLY A 25 12.72 8.46 0.63
N VAL A 26 12.16 7.27 0.82
CA VAL A 26 10.76 7.08 1.21
C VAL A 26 10.70 6.29 2.51
N VAL A 27 9.87 6.75 3.44
CA VAL A 27 9.58 6.06 4.70
C VAL A 27 8.20 5.42 4.60
N LEU A 28 8.11 4.11 4.86
CA LEU A 28 6.86 3.40 5.01
C LEU A 28 6.68 2.96 6.48
N ALA A 29 5.52 3.27 7.05
CA ALA A 29 5.17 2.92 8.42
C ALA A 29 3.80 2.26 8.46
N THR A 30 3.63 1.27 9.35
CA THR A 30 2.36 0.57 9.54
C THR A 30 2.15 0.24 11.00
N ASP A 31 0.89 0.19 11.43
CA ASP A 31 0.55 -0.45 12.68
C ASP A 31 0.73 -1.98 12.59
N ARG A 32 0.74 -2.66 13.74
CA ARG A 32 1.01 -4.11 13.82
C ARG A 32 -0.19 -4.96 14.23
N ARG A 33 -1.34 -4.35 14.47
CA ARG A 33 -2.53 -5.05 14.98
C ARG A 33 -3.31 -5.67 13.81
N VAL A 34 -3.66 -6.95 13.92
CA VAL A 34 -4.53 -7.65 12.98
C VAL A 34 -5.79 -8.05 13.72
N THR A 35 -6.96 -7.67 13.21
CA THR A 35 -8.24 -7.95 13.84
C THR A 35 -9.15 -8.79 12.94
N ALA A 36 -10.01 -9.59 13.58
CA ALA A 36 -11.14 -10.25 12.96
C ALA A 36 -12.41 -9.74 13.68
N GLY A 37 -13.01 -8.68 13.12
CA GLY A 37 -14.00 -7.88 13.85
C GLY A 37 -13.37 -7.24 15.09
N TYR A 38 -13.95 -7.47 16.27
CA TYR A 38 -13.45 -6.95 17.55
C TYR A 38 -12.34 -7.82 18.17
N TYR A 39 -12.08 -9.01 17.62
CA TYR A 39 -11.06 -9.91 18.14
C TYR A 39 -9.68 -9.55 17.60
N ILE A 40 -8.68 -9.41 18.48
CA ILE A 40 -7.29 -9.20 18.06
C ILE A 40 -6.68 -10.56 17.71
N ALA A 41 -6.70 -10.88 16.42
CA ALA A 41 -6.13 -12.12 15.89
C ALA A 41 -4.60 -12.16 16.03
N HIS A 42 -3.93 -11.01 15.89
CA HIS A 42 -2.48 -10.93 16.04
C HIS A 42 -2.02 -9.52 16.42
N ARG A 43 -0.98 -9.40 17.28
CA ARG A 43 -0.46 -8.10 17.76
C ARG A 43 0.80 -7.62 17.04
N LYS A 44 1.49 -8.51 16.32
CA LYS A 44 2.80 -8.24 15.69
C LYS A 44 2.78 -8.45 14.17
N GLY A 45 1.63 -8.24 13.53
CA GLY A 45 1.47 -8.42 12.08
C GLY A 45 2.44 -7.54 11.31
N LYS A 46 3.07 -8.10 10.27
CA LYS A 46 3.91 -7.35 9.34
C LYS A 46 3.02 -6.91 8.19
N LYS A 47 2.83 -5.59 8.04
CA LYS A 47 2.02 -4.99 6.96
C LYS A 47 2.86 -4.23 5.93
N ILE A 48 4.18 -4.37 6.02
CA ILE A 48 5.12 -3.90 4.99
C ILE A 48 5.62 -5.15 4.26
N TRP A 49 5.54 -5.12 2.95
CA TRP A 49 5.97 -6.16 2.03
C TRP A 49 7.15 -5.64 1.21
N LYS A 50 8.26 -6.37 1.22
CA LYS A 50 9.42 -6.03 0.40
C LYS A 50 9.24 -6.64 -0.99
N ILE A 51 9.18 -5.81 -2.04
CA ILE A 51 9.01 -6.27 -3.43
C ILE A 51 10.39 -6.53 -4.05
N ASP A 52 11.33 -5.58 -3.95
CA ASP A 52 12.76 -5.77 -4.26
C ASP A 52 13.58 -4.92 -3.25
N ASN A 53 14.89 -4.80 -3.45
CA ASN A 53 15.77 -4.00 -2.60
C ASN A 53 15.46 -2.50 -2.64
N HIS A 54 14.93 -2.00 -3.76
CA HIS A 54 14.68 -0.57 -3.97
C HIS A 54 13.22 -0.16 -3.74
N VAL A 55 12.32 -1.11 -3.51
CA VAL A 55 10.87 -0.88 -3.43
C VAL A 55 10.17 -1.80 -2.43
N ALA A 56 9.26 -1.22 -1.65
CA ALA A 56 8.39 -1.93 -0.74
C ALA A 56 6.96 -1.38 -0.84
N ALA A 57 6.00 -2.11 -0.29
CA ALA A 57 4.60 -1.72 -0.28
C ALA A 57 3.95 -1.97 1.07
N THR A 58 2.93 -1.18 1.39
CA THR A 58 2.08 -1.39 2.57
C THR A 58 0.85 -2.22 2.23
N MET A 59 0.32 -2.91 3.24
CA MET A 59 -0.87 -3.75 3.11
C MET A 59 -2.05 -3.20 3.90
N SER A 60 -3.13 -2.83 3.20
CA SER A 60 -4.41 -2.46 3.80
C SER A 60 -5.58 -3.07 3.01
N GLY A 61 -6.61 -3.53 3.71
CA GLY A 61 -7.77 -4.22 3.12
C GLY A 61 -7.85 -5.69 3.54
N ALA A 62 -8.41 -6.53 2.68
CA ALA A 62 -8.43 -7.98 2.84
C ALA A 62 -7.02 -8.53 2.63
N VAL A 63 -6.45 -9.13 3.69
CA VAL A 63 -5.04 -9.56 3.71
C VAL A 63 -4.71 -10.50 2.55
N ALA A 64 -5.59 -11.44 2.24
CA ALA A 64 -5.38 -12.41 1.15
C ALA A 64 -5.29 -11.74 -0.22
N ASP A 65 -6.23 -10.83 -0.53
CA ASP A 65 -6.26 -10.10 -1.80
C ASP A 65 -4.98 -9.28 -2.00
N VAL A 66 -4.57 -8.55 -0.96
CA VAL A 66 -3.37 -7.71 -1.01
C VAL A 66 -2.11 -8.56 -1.17
N GLN A 67 -2.00 -9.68 -0.43
CA GLN A 67 -0.85 -10.58 -0.53
C GLN A 67 -0.75 -11.23 -1.91
N MET A 68 -1.88 -11.61 -2.53
CA MET A 68 -1.88 -12.14 -3.89
C MET A 68 -1.29 -11.11 -4.87
N ILE A 69 -1.79 -9.87 -4.84
CA ILE A 69 -1.31 -8.82 -5.75
C ILE A 69 0.19 -8.53 -5.50
N LEU A 70 0.62 -8.45 -4.24
CA LEU A 70 2.02 -8.20 -3.90
C LEU A 70 2.97 -9.34 -4.31
N ASN A 71 2.51 -10.59 -4.28
CA ASN A 71 3.26 -11.71 -4.84
C ASN A 71 3.44 -11.54 -6.34
N GLU A 72 2.38 -11.20 -7.08
CA GLU A 72 2.46 -10.93 -8.53
C GLU A 72 3.44 -9.77 -8.84
N LEU A 73 3.40 -8.68 -8.06
CA LEU A 73 4.36 -7.58 -8.20
C LEU A 73 5.80 -8.01 -7.93
N THR A 74 6.01 -8.92 -6.96
CA THR A 74 7.34 -9.47 -6.65
C THR A 74 7.86 -10.32 -7.79
N HIS A 75 7.00 -11.17 -8.38
CA HIS A 75 7.34 -11.96 -9.56
C HIS A 75 7.66 -11.08 -10.77
N LEU A 76 6.85 -10.06 -11.03
CA LEU A 76 7.08 -9.10 -12.11
C LEU A 76 8.41 -8.35 -11.93
N ALA A 77 8.72 -7.90 -10.70
CA ALA A 77 9.98 -7.22 -10.42
C ALA A 77 11.20 -8.13 -10.66
N MET A 78 11.11 -9.40 -10.23
CA MET A 78 12.16 -10.38 -10.44
C MET A 78 12.36 -10.69 -11.93
N ASP A 79 11.29 -10.94 -12.67
CA ASP A 79 11.34 -11.23 -14.11
C ASP A 79 11.92 -10.04 -14.89
N TYR A 80 11.43 -8.82 -14.61
CA TYR A 80 11.94 -7.61 -15.24
C TYR A 80 13.44 -7.46 -15.04
N LYS A 81 13.92 -7.67 -13.82
CA LYS A 81 15.34 -7.56 -13.46
C LYS A 81 16.21 -8.60 -14.17
N ILE A 82 15.71 -9.83 -14.33
CA ILE A 82 16.43 -10.89 -15.06
C ILE A 82 16.55 -10.50 -16.54
N ASN A 83 15.45 -10.04 -17.14
CA ASN A 83 15.38 -9.74 -18.57
C ASN A 83 16.13 -8.44 -18.96
N HIS A 84 16.08 -7.41 -18.11
CA HIS A 84 16.62 -6.09 -18.42
C HIS A 84 17.92 -5.76 -17.68
N GLN A 85 18.35 -6.62 -16.75
CA GLN A 85 19.55 -6.41 -15.90
C GLN A 85 19.50 -5.11 -15.09
N THR A 86 18.30 -4.55 -14.88
CA THR A 86 18.06 -3.32 -14.11
C THR A 86 16.79 -3.47 -13.26
N PRO A 87 16.71 -2.85 -12.07
CA PRO A 87 15.49 -2.89 -11.26
C PRO A 87 14.31 -2.26 -12.00
N ILE A 88 13.11 -2.81 -11.80
CA ILE A 88 11.87 -2.29 -12.41
C ILE A 88 11.53 -0.88 -11.86
N PRO A 89 11.09 0.07 -12.71
CA PRO A 89 10.58 1.35 -12.24
C PRO A 89 9.37 1.18 -11.32
N ILE A 90 9.29 1.98 -10.25
CA ILE A 90 8.24 1.84 -9.24
C ILE A 90 6.86 2.18 -9.83
N ARG A 91 6.82 3.16 -10.75
CA ARG A 91 5.63 3.50 -11.53
C ARG A 91 5.05 2.30 -12.27
N THR A 92 5.90 1.46 -12.85
CA THR A 92 5.48 0.27 -13.60
C THR A 92 4.79 -0.73 -12.68
N LEU A 93 5.31 -0.94 -11.47
CA LEU A 93 4.67 -1.78 -10.46
C LEU A 93 3.31 -1.23 -10.03
N ALA A 94 3.22 0.09 -9.77
CA ALA A 94 1.96 0.73 -9.39
C ALA A 94 0.90 0.64 -10.50
N ASN A 95 1.31 0.88 -11.75
CA ASN A 95 0.43 0.74 -12.90
C ASN A 95 -0.02 -0.71 -13.12
N TYR A 96 0.86 -1.70 -12.94
CA TYR A 96 0.49 -3.10 -13.07
C TYR A 96 -0.50 -3.54 -11.98
N ALA A 97 -0.32 -3.08 -10.74
CA ALA A 97 -1.29 -3.29 -9.66
C ALA A 97 -2.66 -2.67 -9.98
N SER A 98 -2.67 -1.44 -10.51
CA SER A 98 -3.86 -0.74 -10.99
C SER A 98 -4.61 -1.56 -12.05
N VAL A 99 -3.87 -2.07 -13.04
CA VAL A 99 -4.41 -2.93 -14.11
C VAL A 99 -5.04 -4.20 -13.53
N ILE A 100 -4.35 -4.93 -12.64
CA ILE A 100 -4.90 -6.14 -12.00
C ILE A 100 -6.24 -5.83 -11.31
N MET A 101 -6.29 -4.76 -10.52
CA MET A 101 -7.50 -4.37 -9.78
C MET A 101 -8.63 -3.88 -10.69
N PHE A 102 -8.31 -3.20 -11.79
CA PHE A 102 -9.31 -2.75 -12.74
C PHE A 102 -9.94 -3.91 -13.51
N TYR A 103 -9.13 -4.87 -13.95
CA TYR A 103 -9.58 -6.02 -14.74
C TYR A 103 -10.28 -7.11 -13.95
N SER A 104 -10.17 -7.13 -12.61
CA SER A 104 -10.86 -8.14 -11.79
C SER A 104 -12.39 -7.99 -11.81
N ARG A 105 -12.90 -6.85 -12.29
CA ARG A 105 -14.33 -6.54 -12.33
C ARG A 105 -15.13 -7.58 -13.14
N PRO A 106 -16.30 -8.03 -12.63
CA PRO A 106 -17.06 -7.44 -11.53
C PRO A 106 -16.63 -7.88 -10.11
N MET A 107 -15.66 -8.79 -9.96
CA MET A 107 -15.11 -9.14 -8.65
C MET A 107 -14.08 -8.10 -8.20
N ILE A 108 -14.30 -7.43 -7.08
CA ILE A 108 -13.40 -6.39 -6.57
C ILE A 108 -12.46 -7.00 -5.53
N TYR A 109 -11.15 -6.83 -5.73
CA TYR A 109 -10.17 -7.08 -4.68
C TYR A 109 -10.23 -5.96 -3.64
N ILE A 110 -10.38 -6.30 -2.36
CA ILE A 110 -10.40 -5.30 -1.28
C ILE A 110 -8.95 -5.00 -0.90
N ALA A 111 -8.27 -4.21 -1.72
CA ALA A 111 -6.84 -3.93 -1.55
C ALA A 111 -6.55 -2.44 -1.70
N HIS A 112 -5.88 -1.87 -0.71
CA HIS A 112 -5.23 -0.56 -0.77
C HIS A 112 -3.75 -0.74 -0.46
N MET A 113 -2.90 -0.17 -1.32
CA MET A 113 -1.46 -0.27 -1.18
C MET A 113 -0.83 1.11 -1.32
N ILE A 114 0.17 1.37 -0.48
CA ILE A 114 1.12 2.45 -0.71
C ILE A 114 2.41 1.78 -1.15
N ILE A 115 2.83 2.00 -2.39
CA ILE A 115 4.04 1.44 -2.99
C ILE A 115 5.08 2.54 -3.03
N GLY A 116 6.22 2.34 -2.39
CA GLY A 116 7.23 3.39 -2.23
C GLY A 116 8.64 2.86 -2.21
N GLY A 117 9.57 3.70 -2.63
CA GLY A 117 10.97 3.34 -2.73
C GLY A 117 11.80 4.42 -3.42
N VAL A 118 12.98 4.03 -3.87
CA VAL A 118 13.89 4.90 -4.62
C VAL A 118 14.29 4.16 -5.89
N ASP A 119 13.91 4.66 -7.05
CA ASP A 119 14.38 4.12 -8.33
C ASP A 119 15.32 5.11 -9.05
N GLY A 120 15.98 4.61 -10.11
CA GLY A 120 16.96 5.40 -10.86
C GLY A 120 16.36 6.44 -11.80
N GLU A 121 15.05 6.40 -12.06
CA GLU A 121 14.37 7.28 -13.02
C GLU A 121 13.71 8.48 -12.33
N GLU A 122 12.94 8.21 -11.26
CA GLU A 122 12.19 9.22 -10.51
C GLU A 122 12.82 9.58 -9.16
N GLY A 123 13.82 8.81 -8.71
CA GLY A 123 14.39 8.98 -7.38
C GLY A 123 13.41 8.50 -6.30
N PRO A 124 13.32 9.20 -5.15
CA PRO A 124 12.33 8.91 -4.11
C PRO A 124 10.91 9.12 -4.64
N VAL A 125 10.11 8.04 -4.67
CA VAL A 125 8.75 8.10 -5.20
C VAL A 125 7.78 7.25 -4.39
N LEU A 126 6.56 7.75 -4.25
CA LEU A 126 5.46 7.12 -3.55
C LEU A 126 4.22 7.08 -4.46
N TYR A 127 3.60 5.91 -4.54
CA TYR A 127 2.36 5.70 -5.27
C TYR A 127 1.30 5.12 -4.34
N ALA A 128 0.08 5.63 -4.45
CA ALA A 128 -1.09 5.03 -3.83
C ALA A 128 -1.87 4.26 -4.90
N VAL A 129 -2.33 3.05 -4.57
CA VAL A 129 -3.21 2.26 -5.43
C VAL A 129 -4.46 1.88 -4.66
N ASP A 130 -5.63 2.21 -5.21
CA ASP A 130 -6.93 1.92 -4.61
C ASP A 130 -7.60 0.67 -5.21
N TRP A 131 -8.61 0.15 -4.51
CA TRP A 131 -9.34 -1.06 -4.89
C TRP A 131 -10.16 -0.94 -6.19
N TYR A 132 -10.31 0.28 -6.73
CA TYR A 132 -10.97 0.53 -8.00
C TYR A 132 -9.98 0.46 -9.16
N GLY A 133 -8.68 0.32 -8.87
CA GLY A 133 -7.60 0.36 -9.82
C GLY A 133 -7.14 1.78 -10.14
N SER A 134 -7.51 2.80 -9.36
CA SER A 134 -6.84 4.10 -9.49
C SER A 134 -5.43 4.00 -8.92
N PHE A 135 -4.47 4.67 -9.56
CA PHE A 135 -3.18 4.92 -8.94
C PHE A 135 -2.75 6.37 -9.09
N THR A 136 -2.18 6.93 -8.03
CA THR A 136 -1.75 8.32 -7.95
C THR A 136 -0.31 8.39 -7.46
N ARG A 137 0.46 9.34 -8.00
CA ARG A 137 1.79 9.69 -7.50
C ARG A 137 1.62 10.71 -6.37
N GLU A 138 2.23 10.45 -5.23
CA GLU A 138 2.08 11.26 -4.03
C GLU A 138 3.40 11.98 -3.73
N ASP A 139 3.38 13.31 -3.74
CA ASP A 139 4.59 14.14 -3.57
C ASP A 139 5.03 14.31 -2.12
N ARG A 140 4.10 14.20 -1.17
CA ARG A 140 4.34 14.51 0.26
C ARG A 140 4.26 13.26 1.12
N PHE A 141 3.06 12.70 1.21
CA PHE A 141 2.75 11.54 2.02
C PHE A 141 1.41 10.96 1.60
N MET A 142 1.14 9.74 2.06
CA MET A 142 -0.16 9.09 1.90
C MET A 142 -0.47 8.24 3.13
N SER A 143 -1.75 8.06 3.44
CA SER A 143 -2.20 7.12 4.45
C SER A 143 -3.40 6.30 3.98
N THR A 144 -3.40 5.00 4.29
CA THR A 144 -4.53 4.11 4.02
C THR A 144 -4.92 3.28 5.25
N GLY A 145 -6.12 2.67 5.17
CA GLY A 145 -6.71 1.89 6.26
C GLY A 145 -7.65 2.71 7.14
N SER A 146 -8.29 2.04 8.11
CA SER A 146 -9.31 2.64 8.97
C SER A 146 -8.79 3.78 9.86
N GLY A 147 -7.48 3.84 10.15
CA GLY A 147 -6.88 4.92 10.93
C GLY A 147 -6.35 6.08 10.10
N SER A 148 -6.50 6.05 8.76
CA SER A 148 -5.95 7.09 7.89
C SER A 148 -6.47 8.50 8.17
N PRO A 149 -7.75 8.75 8.52
CA PRO A 149 -8.20 10.11 8.79
C PRO A 149 -7.43 10.77 9.95
N THR A 150 -7.14 10.00 11.00
CA THR A 150 -6.33 10.48 12.13
C THR A 150 -4.87 10.68 11.73
N ALA A 151 -4.31 9.76 10.94
CA ALA A 151 -2.94 9.87 10.46
C ALA A 151 -2.75 11.10 9.57
N PHE A 152 -3.69 11.41 8.69
CA PHE A 152 -3.66 12.62 7.86
C PHE A 152 -3.61 13.90 8.69
N GLY A 153 -4.35 13.99 9.81
CA GLY A 153 -4.28 15.16 10.69
C GLY A 153 -2.88 15.40 11.25
N VAL A 154 -2.18 14.34 11.65
CA VAL A 154 -0.80 14.44 12.16
C VAL A 154 0.20 14.71 11.03
N LEU A 155 0.01 14.08 9.86
CA LEU A 155 0.88 14.28 8.71
C LEU A 155 0.79 15.71 8.16
N GLU A 156 -0.40 16.28 8.07
CA GLU A 156 -0.58 17.66 7.61
C GLU A 156 0.05 18.68 8.55
N ASP A 157 -0.03 18.47 9.87
CA ASP A 157 0.57 19.35 10.87
C ASP A 157 2.10 19.23 10.91
N GLY A 158 2.62 17.99 10.84
CA GLY A 158 4.03 17.69 11.06
C GLY A 158 4.90 17.71 9.80
N TYR A 159 4.34 17.49 8.61
CA TYR A 159 5.14 17.35 7.39
C TYR A 159 5.79 18.67 6.97
N ARG A 160 7.04 18.57 6.53
CA ARG A 160 7.81 19.68 5.96
C ARG A 160 8.54 19.22 4.70
N ASN A 161 8.64 20.09 3.70
CA ASN A 161 9.31 19.78 2.43
C ASN A 161 10.83 19.56 2.58
N ASP A 162 11.41 20.01 3.70
CA ASP A 162 12.82 19.86 4.03
C ASP A 162 13.09 18.74 5.04
N ILE A 163 12.11 17.86 5.28
CA ILE A 163 12.31 16.68 6.14
C ILE A 163 13.37 15.73 5.54
N THR A 164 14.28 15.29 6.40
CA THR A 164 15.38 14.36 6.09
C THR A 164 15.12 12.98 6.69
N LEU A 165 15.89 11.98 6.27
CA LEU A 165 15.75 10.60 6.76
C LEU A 165 16.32 10.41 8.18
#